data_AF-A0A7Y6XM44-F1
#
_entry.id   AF-A0A7Y6XM44-F1
#
_cell.length_a   1.000
_cell.length_b   1.000
_cell.length_c   1.000
_cell.angle_alpha   90.00
_cell.angle_beta   90.00
_cell.angle_gamma   90.00
#
_symmetry.space_group_name_H-M   'P 1'
#
loop_
_entity.id
_entity.type
_entity.pdbx_description
1 polymer ?
#
loop_
_entity_poly.entity_id
_entity_poly.type
_entity_poly.pdbx_seq_one_letter_code
_entity_poly.pdbx_strand_id
1 'polypeptide(L)'
;MKKKFIVDDEFLMSEWNHEANWQLELKKLSRGSNKYASWICSKCHYRWSSKISNRATLGRGCPLCANKVVVEGKNDLNTTHPELAVEWHPEKNDDLKPTHVRYGSGKKVWWLCPQGHEYKASLLHRANGTCCPKCHSGRQTSFAEQATYYYVKKLYPDAISRFTAKFLGRMELDIFIPSINYAIEYDGEAWHKKSAMKREQEKYQRCRKNGIKLFRLREKMPELGRYNADYLFTSEKLYEARNLEKVLANVLIRLDFLNLSLGRSPVDINIERDRFEIQQYRTIYKSDTLAEKFPRVAREWHPRKNKKLTPEMYLPGSDHKVWWLCPTCQNEYQSSIGHRTRGTGCPKCAVEKVTQVKRKAVNMLDPMTGETIDTFISISDAARKMGINSSNISMVCKGQRPKAGGYIWRYVKET
;
A
#
# COMPACT_ATOMS: atom_id res chain seq x y z
N MET A 1 18.64 -29.40 -58.40
CA MET A 1 17.84 -28.27 -57.86
C MET A 1 18.34 -26.97 -58.49
N LYS A 2 17.48 -26.14 -59.11
CA LYS A 2 17.87 -24.84 -59.67
C LYS A 2 18.42 -23.93 -58.55
N LYS A 3 19.57 -23.29 -58.78
CA LYS A 3 20.10 -22.26 -57.86
C LYS A 3 19.09 -21.10 -57.81
N LYS A 4 18.52 -20.84 -56.63
CA LYS A 4 17.68 -19.65 -56.41
C LYS A 4 18.59 -18.46 -56.09
N PHE A 5 18.51 -17.40 -56.88
CA PHE A 5 19.25 -16.16 -56.62
C PHE A 5 18.45 -15.25 -55.69
N ILE A 6 19.15 -14.30 -55.07
CA ILE A 6 18.51 -13.36 -54.14
C ILE A 6 17.58 -12.38 -54.85
N VAL A 7 17.93 -12.00 -56.08
CA VAL A 7 17.19 -11.03 -56.91
C VAL A 7 15.79 -11.53 -57.28
N ASP A 8 15.57 -12.84 -57.23
CA ASP A 8 14.29 -13.48 -57.54
C ASP A 8 13.32 -13.48 -56.35
N ASP A 9 13.73 -13.01 -55.16
CA ASP A 9 12.89 -12.96 -53.95
C ASP A 9 12.49 -11.51 -53.65
N GLU A 10 11.26 -11.15 -54.02
CA GLU A 10 10.70 -9.81 -53.83
C GLU A 10 10.75 -9.34 -52.36
N PHE A 11 10.49 -10.25 -51.42
CA PHE A 11 10.51 -9.91 -50.00
C PHE A 11 11.93 -9.59 -49.51
N LEU A 12 12.93 -10.38 -49.91
CA LEU A 12 14.33 -10.09 -49.58
C LEU A 12 14.81 -8.80 -50.25
N MET A 13 14.41 -8.56 -51.50
CA MET A 13 14.76 -7.34 -52.22
C MET A 13 14.08 -6.10 -51.62
N SER A 14 12.89 -6.23 -51.04
CA SER A 14 12.23 -5.14 -50.30
C SER A 14 13.03 -4.66 -49.08
N GLU A 15 13.89 -5.52 -48.52
CA GLU A 15 14.76 -5.20 -47.39
C GLU A 15 16.22 -4.97 -47.81
N TRP A 16 16.54 -4.96 -49.10
CA TRP A 16 17.91 -4.78 -49.59
C TRP A 16 18.34 -3.31 -49.56
N ASN A 17 19.47 -3.01 -48.93
CA ASN A 17 20.02 -1.66 -48.94
C ASN A 17 20.81 -1.40 -50.24
N HIS A 18 20.17 -0.87 -51.27
CA HIS A 18 20.80 -0.60 -52.57
C HIS A 18 22.01 0.32 -52.48
N GLU A 19 21.91 1.38 -51.66
CA GLU A 19 22.98 2.36 -51.46
C GLU A 19 24.21 1.70 -50.83
N ALA A 20 24.05 0.91 -49.76
CA ALA A 20 25.17 0.30 -49.06
C ALA A 20 25.74 -0.96 -49.75
N ASN A 21 24.99 -1.56 -50.68
CA ASN A 21 25.38 -2.78 -51.39
C ASN A 21 25.76 -2.53 -52.86
N TRP A 22 26.04 -1.29 -53.26
CA TRP A 22 26.27 -0.91 -54.65
C TRP A 22 27.35 -1.73 -55.39
N GLN A 23 28.34 -2.26 -54.67
CA GLN A 23 29.42 -3.10 -55.22
C GLN A 23 29.02 -4.57 -55.45
N LEU A 24 27.85 -4.99 -54.98
CA LEU A 24 27.42 -6.39 -55.00
C LEU A 24 26.59 -6.69 -56.26
N GLU A 25 27.11 -7.58 -57.10
CA GLU A 25 26.41 -8.01 -58.32
C GLU A 25 25.30 -9.03 -58.03
N LEU A 26 24.05 -8.56 -57.98
CA LEU A 26 22.87 -9.34 -57.56
C LEU A 26 22.69 -10.68 -58.31
N LYS A 27 22.95 -10.70 -59.61
CA LYS A 27 22.81 -11.91 -60.47
C LYS A 27 23.81 -13.02 -60.12
N LYS A 28 24.85 -12.74 -59.32
CA LYS A 28 25.83 -13.72 -58.85
C LYS A 28 25.57 -14.19 -57.41
N LEU A 29 24.55 -13.66 -56.73
CA LEU A 29 24.30 -13.94 -55.32
C LEU A 29 23.18 -14.96 -55.14
N SER A 30 23.56 -16.20 -54.84
CA SER A 30 22.59 -17.21 -54.40
C SER A 30 22.07 -16.91 -52.98
N ARG A 31 20.88 -17.42 -52.64
CA ARG A 31 20.32 -17.35 -51.28
C ARG A 31 21.24 -17.95 -50.21
N GLY A 32 22.08 -18.93 -50.57
CA GLY A 32 23.05 -19.57 -49.67
C GLY A 32 24.38 -18.84 -49.53
N SER A 33 24.54 -17.65 -50.10
CA SER A 33 25.82 -16.93 -50.11
C SER A 33 26.30 -16.54 -48.70
N ASN A 34 27.60 -16.71 -48.45
CA ASN A 34 28.26 -16.27 -47.21
C ASN A 34 28.72 -14.80 -47.25
N LYS A 35 28.50 -14.09 -48.36
CA LYS A 35 28.80 -12.66 -48.45
C LYS A 35 27.91 -11.87 -47.49
N TYR A 36 28.47 -10.83 -46.88
CA TYR A 36 27.72 -9.87 -46.10
C TYR A 36 27.00 -8.88 -47.02
N ALA A 37 25.77 -8.55 -46.66
CA ALA A 37 24.99 -7.50 -47.28
C ALA A 37 24.36 -6.63 -46.18
N SER A 38 24.14 -5.36 -46.51
CA SER A 38 23.37 -4.42 -45.70
C SER A 38 21.87 -4.55 -46.01
N TRP A 39 21.05 -4.53 -44.97
CA TRP A 39 19.61 -4.70 -45.04
C TRP A 39 18.91 -3.55 -44.32
N ILE A 40 17.71 -3.18 -44.77
CA ILE A 40 16.84 -2.20 -44.12
C ILE A 40 15.54 -2.89 -43.76
N CYS A 41 15.14 -2.81 -42.49
CA CYS A 41 13.97 -3.56 -42.03
C CYS A 41 12.71 -2.92 -42.61
N SER A 42 11.89 -3.73 -43.27
CA SER A 42 10.59 -3.29 -43.80
C SER A 42 9.66 -2.72 -42.70
N LYS A 43 9.81 -3.17 -41.45
CA LYS A 43 8.92 -2.78 -40.32
C LYS A 43 9.42 -1.60 -39.49
N CYS A 44 10.70 -1.59 -39.14
CA CYS A 44 11.26 -0.61 -38.19
C CYS A 44 12.36 0.27 -38.80
N HIS A 45 12.65 0.08 -40.09
CA HIS A 45 13.67 0.77 -40.87
C HIS A 45 15.08 0.72 -40.26
N TYR A 46 15.32 -0.23 -39.34
CA TYR A 46 16.65 -0.46 -38.79
C TYR A 46 17.57 -1.02 -39.87
N ARG A 47 18.75 -0.43 -40.00
CA ARG A 47 19.79 -0.91 -40.92
C ARG A 47 20.67 -1.91 -40.19
N TRP A 48 20.91 -3.09 -40.78
CA TRP A 48 21.84 -4.07 -40.21
C TRP A 48 22.66 -4.76 -41.30
N SER A 49 23.80 -5.33 -40.92
CA SER A 49 24.62 -6.16 -41.81
C SER A 49 24.58 -7.62 -41.37
N SER A 50 24.42 -8.53 -42.32
CA SER A 50 24.51 -9.98 -42.07
C SER A 50 24.87 -10.74 -43.34
N LYS A 51 25.30 -12.00 -43.17
CA LYS A 51 25.45 -12.93 -44.29
C LYS A 51 24.12 -13.13 -45.02
N ILE A 52 24.15 -13.19 -46.34
CA ILE A 52 22.96 -13.44 -47.17
C ILE A 52 22.26 -14.74 -46.75
N SER A 53 23.01 -15.81 -46.52
CA SER A 53 22.50 -17.10 -46.04
C SER A 53 21.75 -17.02 -44.71
N ASN A 54 22.17 -16.14 -43.79
CA ASN A 54 21.48 -15.96 -42.51
C ASN A 54 20.07 -15.38 -42.71
N ARG A 55 19.92 -14.41 -43.63
CA ARG A 55 18.63 -13.76 -43.90
C ARG A 55 17.73 -14.57 -44.84
N ALA A 56 18.31 -15.14 -45.89
CA ALA A 56 17.59 -15.75 -47.01
C ALA A 56 17.31 -17.25 -46.85
N THR A 57 18.18 -17.98 -46.13
CA THR A 57 18.05 -19.43 -45.91
C THR A 57 17.66 -19.75 -44.47
N LEU A 58 18.32 -19.15 -43.48
CA LEU A 58 18.01 -19.40 -42.06
C LEU A 58 16.86 -18.55 -41.51
N GLY A 59 16.30 -17.63 -42.32
CA GLY A 59 15.18 -16.78 -41.92
C GLY A 59 15.48 -15.82 -40.76
N ARG A 60 16.75 -15.53 -40.46
CA ARG A 60 17.12 -14.58 -39.40
C ARG A 60 16.83 -13.15 -39.88
N GLY A 61 15.77 -12.56 -39.36
CA GLY A 61 15.33 -11.21 -39.69
C GLY A 61 16.06 -10.10 -38.93
N CYS A 62 15.43 -8.93 -38.89
CA CYS A 62 15.95 -7.73 -38.24
C CYS A 62 16.31 -7.98 -36.76
N PRO A 63 17.57 -7.70 -36.33
CA PRO A 63 17.98 -7.92 -34.95
C PRO A 63 17.32 -6.97 -33.96
N LEU A 64 16.86 -5.79 -34.40
CA LEU A 64 16.10 -4.85 -33.56
C LEU A 64 14.71 -5.42 -33.25
N CYS A 65 13.96 -5.85 -34.26
CA CYS A 65 12.65 -6.49 -34.07
C CYS A 65 12.74 -7.76 -33.22
N ALA A 66 13.84 -8.51 -33.34
CA ALA A 66 14.11 -9.69 -32.53
C ALA A 66 14.68 -9.37 -31.14
N ASN A 67 14.80 -8.09 -30.76
CA ASN A 67 15.36 -7.62 -29.49
C ASN A 67 16.76 -8.19 -29.16
N LYS A 68 17.57 -8.39 -30.20
CA LYS A 68 18.97 -8.84 -30.11
C LYS A 68 19.95 -7.67 -29.98
N VAL A 69 19.53 -6.48 -30.39
CA VAL A 69 20.25 -5.21 -30.20
C VAL A 69 19.35 -4.22 -29.46
N VAL A 70 19.97 -3.25 -28.78
CA VAL A 70 19.28 -2.12 -28.15
C VAL A 70 19.60 -0.86 -28.95
N VAL A 71 18.57 -0.12 -29.31
CA VAL A 71 18.66 1.15 -30.05
C VAL A 71 17.89 2.19 -29.26
N GLU A 72 18.60 3.22 -28.82
CA GLU A 72 18.05 4.37 -28.11
C GLU A 72 16.96 5.06 -28.96
N GLY A 73 15.85 5.42 -28.32
CA GLY A 73 14.67 5.99 -28.98
C GLY A 73 13.79 4.97 -29.71
N LYS A 74 14.12 3.67 -29.68
CA LYS A 74 13.33 2.62 -30.35
C LYS A 74 12.86 1.52 -29.42
N ASN A 75 13.79 0.80 -28.78
CA ASN A 75 13.45 -0.37 -27.96
C ASN A 75 14.19 -0.41 -26.61
N ASP A 76 14.84 0.69 -26.23
CA ASP A 76 15.45 0.83 -24.93
C ASP A 76 14.39 0.99 -23.81
N LEU A 77 14.83 0.82 -22.56
CA LEU A 77 13.96 0.87 -21.38
C LEU A 77 13.35 2.26 -21.22
N ASN A 78 14.11 3.33 -21.44
CA ASN A 78 13.62 4.70 -21.27
C ASN A 78 12.48 5.01 -22.24
N THR A 79 12.62 4.58 -23.49
CA THR A 79 11.60 4.79 -24.52
C THR A 79 10.36 3.92 -24.29
N THR A 80 10.55 2.64 -23.94
CA THR A 80 9.42 1.69 -23.90
C THR A 80 8.72 1.60 -22.54
N HIS A 81 9.42 1.93 -21.45
CA HIS A 81 8.95 1.85 -20.06
C HIS A 81 9.48 3.05 -19.26
N PRO A 82 9.11 4.29 -19.65
CA PRO A 82 9.60 5.51 -19.01
C PRO A 82 9.30 5.52 -17.50
N GLU A 83 8.15 4.99 -17.07
CA GLU A 83 7.76 4.86 -15.66
C GLU A 83 8.72 3.99 -14.86
N LEU A 84 9.30 2.96 -15.48
CA LEU A 84 10.28 2.10 -14.85
C LEU A 84 11.67 2.74 -14.88
N ALA A 85 12.01 3.46 -15.94
CA ALA A 85 13.27 4.19 -16.04
C ALA A 85 13.44 5.26 -14.95
N VAL A 86 12.36 5.86 -14.45
CA VAL A 86 12.40 6.80 -13.30
C VAL A 86 12.94 6.14 -12.02
N GLU A 87 12.77 4.82 -11.87
CA GLU A 87 13.30 4.07 -10.73
C GLU A 87 14.76 3.63 -10.90
N TRP A 88 15.45 4.06 -11.96
CA TRP A 88 16.86 3.74 -12.16
C TRP A 88 17.70 4.35 -11.04
N HIS A 89 18.58 3.55 -10.42
CA HIS A 89 19.45 4.09 -9.39
C HIS A 89 20.46 5.08 -10.00
N PRO A 90 20.61 6.31 -9.47
CA PRO A 90 21.44 7.36 -10.08
C PRO A 90 22.93 7.02 -10.10
N GLU A 91 23.45 6.38 -9.04
CA GLU A 91 24.91 6.19 -8.88
C GLU A 91 25.41 4.73 -8.93
N LYS A 92 24.54 3.73 -8.72
CA LYS A 92 24.99 2.33 -8.48
C LYS A 92 25.04 1.46 -9.73
N ASN A 93 24.72 2.01 -10.89
CA ASN A 93 24.73 1.29 -12.16
C ASN A 93 25.94 1.62 -13.04
N ASP A 94 26.96 2.28 -12.47
CA ASP A 94 28.13 2.77 -13.19
C ASP A 94 27.69 3.59 -14.43
N ASP A 95 28.32 3.42 -15.58
CA ASP A 95 27.96 4.11 -16.84
C ASP A 95 26.71 3.53 -17.54
N LEU A 96 26.02 2.54 -16.95
CA LEU A 96 24.86 1.92 -17.55
C LEU A 96 23.62 2.80 -17.38
N LYS A 97 23.05 3.26 -18.50
CA LYS A 97 21.85 4.09 -18.56
C LYS A 97 20.62 3.26 -18.98
N PRO A 98 19.39 3.72 -18.64
CA PRO A 98 18.16 3.14 -19.17
C PRO A 98 18.12 3.01 -20.70
N THR A 99 18.76 3.94 -21.42
CA THR A 99 18.85 3.94 -22.88
C THR A 99 19.76 2.83 -23.45
N HIS A 100 20.61 2.20 -22.62
CA HIS A 100 21.53 1.15 -23.03
C HIS A 100 20.95 -0.27 -22.86
N VAL A 101 19.75 -0.41 -22.29
CA VAL A 101 19.17 -1.71 -21.93
C VAL A 101 17.74 -1.84 -22.41
N ARG A 102 17.27 -3.07 -22.58
CA ARG A 102 15.85 -3.37 -22.89
C ARG A 102 15.13 -3.99 -21.70
N TYR A 103 13.82 -3.77 -21.61
CA TYR A 103 12.96 -4.25 -20.53
C TYR A 103 12.98 -5.78 -20.34
N GLY A 104 13.13 -6.57 -21.41
CA GLY A 104 13.17 -8.05 -21.34
C GLY A 104 14.52 -8.67 -21.00
N SER A 105 15.51 -7.89 -20.56
CA SER A 105 16.86 -8.40 -20.27
C SER A 105 16.95 -9.12 -18.91
N GLY A 106 17.70 -10.21 -18.85
CA GLY A 106 18.03 -10.89 -17.58
C GLY A 106 19.05 -10.13 -16.72
N LYS A 107 19.65 -9.05 -17.23
CA LYS A 107 20.67 -8.25 -16.53
C LYS A 107 20.08 -7.66 -15.25
N LYS A 108 20.77 -7.88 -14.12
CA LYS A 108 20.44 -7.27 -12.83
C LYS A 108 21.10 -5.90 -12.72
N VAL A 109 20.29 -4.92 -12.36
CA VAL A 109 20.69 -3.53 -12.15
C VAL A 109 20.16 -3.07 -10.79
N TRP A 110 20.71 -1.98 -10.29
CA TRP A 110 20.24 -1.31 -9.09
C TRP A 110 19.04 -0.41 -9.41
N TRP A 111 18.04 -0.49 -8.55
CA TRP A 111 16.83 0.31 -8.60
C TRP A 111 16.73 1.13 -7.32
N LEU A 112 16.17 2.33 -7.45
CA LEU A 112 15.79 3.20 -6.35
C LEU A 112 14.29 3.44 -6.49
N CYS A 113 13.47 2.85 -5.60
CA CYS A 113 12.03 3.09 -5.68
C CYS A 113 11.67 4.49 -5.14
N PRO A 114 10.47 5.00 -5.42
CA PRO A 114 10.01 6.32 -4.94
C PRO A 114 10.02 6.51 -3.42
N GLN A 115 10.12 5.43 -2.65
CA GLN A 115 10.22 5.44 -1.19
C GLN A 115 11.68 5.47 -0.68
N GLY A 116 12.66 5.64 -1.58
CA GLY A 116 14.09 5.70 -1.25
C GLY A 116 14.74 4.33 -1.01
N HIS A 117 14.04 3.23 -1.29
CA HIS A 117 14.62 1.90 -1.12
C HIS A 117 15.47 1.50 -2.32
N GLU A 118 16.72 1.16 -2.03
CA GLU A 118 17.64 0.59 -3.01
C GLU A 118 17.61 -0.94 -3.03
N TYR A 119 17.67 -1.55 -4.21
CA TYR A 119 17.65 -3.00 -4.41
C TYR A 119 18.16 -3.43 -5.79
N LYS A 120 18.69 -4.66 -5.89
CA LYS A 120 19.04 -5.28 -7.18
C LYS A 120 17.91 -6.16 -7.71
N ALA A 121 17.49 -5.95 -8.95
CA ALA A 121 16.53 -6.80 -9.66
C ALA A 121 16.85 -6.85 -11.16
N SER A 122 16.40 -7.91 -11.85
CA SER A 122 16.56 -7.99 -13.31
C SER A 122 15.50 -7.15 -14.02
N LEU A 123 15.88 -6.58 -15.17
CA LEU A 123 14.97 -5.81 -16.03
C LEU A 123 13.71 -6.61 -16.38
N LEU A 124 13.87 -7.88 -16.78
CA LEU A 124 12.77 -8.76 -17.13
C LEU A 124 11.73 -8.88 -16.01
N HIS A 125 12.17 -9.05 -14.77
CA HIS A 125 11.26 -9.16 -13.63
C HIS A 125 10.57 -7.82 -13.37
N ARG A 126 11.32 -6.72 -13.44
CA ARG A 126 10.77 -5.39 -13.19
C ARG A 126 9.73 -4.99 -14.23
N ALA A 127 9.99 -5.28 -15.50
CA ALA A 127 9.06 -5.05 -16.59
C ALA A 127 7.80 -5.93 -16.49
N ASN A 128 7.94 -7.16 -15.97
CA ASN A 128 6.80 -8.03 -15.66
C ASN A 128 6.05 -7.64 -14.36
N GLY A 129 6.25 -6.42 -13.84
CA GLY A 129 5.49 -5.88 -12.71
C GLY A 129 6.04 -6.22 -11.32
N THR A 130 7.20 -6.88 -11.21
CA THR A 130 7.78 -7.08 -9.87
C THR A 130 8.21 -5.76 -9.25
N CYS A 131 7.87 -5.61 -7.98
CA CYS A 131 7.99 -4.38 -7.23
C CYS A 131 9.24 -4.37 -6.34
N CYS A 132 9.54 -3.21 -5.75
CA CYS A 132 10.55 -3.12 -4.69
C CYS A 132 10.27 -4.20 -3.63
N PRO A 133 11.21 -5.12 -3.37
CA PRO A 133 11.00 -6.22 -2.44
C PRO A 133 10.82 -5.71 -1.01
N LYS A 134 11.36 -4.53 -0.67
CA LYS A 134 11.15 -3.89 0.64
C LYS A 134 9.69 -3.41 0.77
N CYS A 135 9.19 -2.69 -0.24
CA CYS A 135 7.79 -2.24 -0.31
C CYS A 135 6.78 -3.39 -0.45
N HIS A 136 7.16 -4.52 -1.05
CA HIS A 136 6.23 -5.60 -1.40
C HIS A 136 6.49 -6.91 -0.64
N SER A 137 7.22 -6.84 0.49
CA SER A 137 7.64 -8.00 1.27
C SER A 137 6.52 -8.80 1.95
N GLY A 138 5.24 -8.51 1.68
CA GLY A 138 4.06 -9.28 2.13
C GLY A 138 3.82 -9.34 3.65
N ARG A 139 4.80 -8.95 4.47
CA ARG A 139 4.67 -8.84 5.93
C ARG A 139 4.24 -7.42 6.26
N GLN A 140 3.03 -7.28 6.77
CA GLN A 140 2.62 -6.07 7.47
C GLN A 140 3.35 -6.05 8.81
N THR A 141 4.11 -5.00 9.11
CA THR A 141 4.62 -4.80 10.47
C THR A 141 3.43 -4.51 11.37
N SER A 142 3.42 -5.09 12.57
CA SER A 142 2.37 -4.80 13.54
C SER A 142 2.43 -3.32 13.97
N PHE A 143 1.31 -2.77 14.46
CA PHE A 143 1.33 -1.39 14.99
C PHE A 143 2.33 -1.25 16.15
N ALA A 144 2.49 -2.31 16.94
CA ALA A 144 3.43 -2.33 18.05
C ALA A 144 4.90 -2.33 17.59
N GLU A 145 5.24 -3.06 16.52
CA GLU A 145 6.56 -2.95 15.87
C GLU A 145 6.81 -1.53 15.35
N GLN A 146 5.81 -0.92 14.69
CA GLN A 146 5.92 0.46 14.19
C GLN A 146 6.12 1.46 15.32
N ALA A 147 5.38 1.30 16.43
CA ALA A 147 5.54 2.14 17.61
C ALA A 147 6.94 1.99 18.21
N THR A 148 7.41 0.75 18.36
CA THR A 148 8.76 0.45 18.85
C THR A 148 9.81 1.12 17.96
N TYR A 149 9.70 0.97 16.65
CA TYR A 149 10.61 1.61 15.70
C TYR A 149 10.57 3.14 15.78
N TYR A 150 9.37 3.73 15.84
CA TYR A 150 9.19 5.18 15.92
C TYR A 150 9.89 5.79 17.14
N TYR A 151 9.73 5.21 18.32
CA TYR A 151 10.36 5.74 19.54
C TYR A 151 11.86 5.46 19.60
N VAL A 152 12.30 4.28 19.14
CA VAL A 152 13.73 3.97 19.03
C VAL A 152 14.41 4.96 18.08
N LYS A 153 13.77 5.32 16.97
CA LYS A 153 14.33 6.28 16.00
C LYS A 153 14.46 7.71 16.53
N LYS A 154 13.65 8.10 17.52
CA LYS A 154 13.81 9.40 18.21
C LYS A 154 15.10 9.46 19.03
N LEU A 155 15.55 8.31 19.55
CA LEU A 155 16.80 8.20 20.32
C LEU A 155 18.01 7.87 19.41
N TYR A 156 17.80 6.99 18.43
CA TYR A 156 18.80 6.52 17.47
C TYR A 156 18.31 6.73 16.03
N PRO A 157 18.57 7.90 15.42
CA PRO A 157 18.10 8.21 14.07
C PRO A 157 18.57 7.24 12.97
N ASP A 158 19.68 6.55 13.21
CA ASP A 158 20.26 5.52 12.33
C ASP A 158 19.55 4.15 12.43
N ALA A 159 18.55 4.00 13.31
CA ALA A 159 17.79 2.77 13.43
C ALA A 159 17.10 2.38 12.11
N ILE A 160 17.23 1.11 11.75
CA ILE A 160 16.74 0.50 10.51
C ILE A 160 15.64 -0.51 10.87
N SER A 161 14.45 -0.36 10.30
CA SER A 161 13.42 -1.40 10.43
C SER A 161 13.64 -2.52 9.41
N ARG A 162 13.24 -3.76 9.78
CA ARG A 162 13.31 -4.95 8.91
C ARG A 162 14.69 -5.19 8.33
N PHE A 163 15.69 -5.11 9.18
CA PHE A 163 17.08 -5.26 8.79
C PHE A 163 17.36 -6.69 8.33
N THR A 164 18.00 -6.82 7.17
CA THR A 164 18.42 -8.10 6.60
C THR A 164 19.91 -8.05 6.31
N ALA A 165 20.59 -9.16 6.50
CA ALA A 165 22.01 -9.29 6.25
C ALA A 165 22.37 -10.72 5.85
N LYS A 166 23.47 -10.88 5.10
CA LYS A 166 23.90 -12.21 4.60
C LYS A 166 24.06 -13.23 5.74
N PHE A 167 24.57 -12.82 6.91
CA PHE A 167 24.74 -13.69 8.07
C PHE A 167 23.41 -14.15 8.70
N LEU A 168 22.30 -13.42 8.48
CA LEU A 168 20.96 -13.81 8.93
C LEU A 168 20.28 -14.82 7.98
N GLY A 169 20.86 -15.07 6.80
CA GLY A 169 20.27 -15.96 5.80
C GLY A 169 18.93 -15.43 5.31
N ARG A 170 17.84 -16.18 5.55
CA ARG A 170 16.46 -15.77 5.20
C ARG A 170 15.73 -15.05 6.35
N MET A 171 16.41 -14.78 7.45
CA MET A 171 15.85 -14.09 8.61
C MET A 171 16.06 -12.58 8.53
N GLU A 172 15.19 -11.84 9.20
CA GLU A 172 15.27 -10.39 9.38
C GLU A 172 15.27 -10.06 10.88
N LEU A 173 15.78 -8.89 11.23
CA LEU A 173 15.64 -8.27 12.53
C LEU A 173 14.58 -7.16 12.44
N ASP A 174 13.65 -7.08 13.39
CA ASP A 174 12.56 -6.09 13.29
C ASP A 174 13.10 -4.67 13.35
N ILE A 175 14.07 -4.43 14.22
CA ILE A 175 14.83 -3.17 14.29
C ILE A 175 16.31 -3.49 14.51
N PHE A 176 17.19 -2.81 13.79
CA PHE A 176 18.64 -2.83 14.00
C PHE A 176 19.17 -1.41 14.16
N ILE A 177 20.06 -1.20 15.14
CA ILE A 177 20.68 0.08 15.46
C ILE A 177 22.18 -0.06 15.17
N PRO A 178 22.66 0.39 13.99
CA PRO A 178 24.05 0.20 13.56
C PRO A 178 25.07 0.81 14.53
N SER A 179 24.82 2.03 15.03
CA SER A 179 25.75 2.80 15.86
C SER A 179 26.18 2.10 17.15
N ILE A 180 25.30 1.28 17.73
CA ILE A 180 25.59 0.53 18.97
C ILE A 180 25.60 -0.98 18.75
N ASN A 181 25.37 -1.43 17.52
CA ASN A 181 25.26 -2.84 17.12
C ASN A 181 24.18 -3.62 17.90
N TYR A 182 23.02 -3.00 18.14
CA TYR A 182 21.91 -3.63 18.88
C TYR A 182 20.76 -3.96 17.93
N ALA A 183 20.00 -5.00 18.26
CA ALA A 183 18.81 -5.40 17.53
C ALA A 183 17.63 -5.53 18.48
N ILE A 184 16.42 -5.29 17.99
CA ILE A 184 15.17 -5.42 18.73
C ILE A 184 14.21 -6.31 17.94
N GLU A 185 13.62 -7.28 18.61
CA GLU A 185 12.56 -8.15 18.10
C GLU A 185 11.27 -7.92 18.89
N TYR A 186 10.15 -7.81 18.18
CA TYR A 186 8.82 -7.76 18.75
C TYR A 186 8.08 -9.07 18.48
N ASP A 187 7.81 -9.82 19.55
CA ASP A 187 7.18 -11.12 19.51
C ASP A 187 5.73 -11.05 20.02
N GLY A 188 4.76 -10.84 19.12
CA GLY A 188 3.32 -10.88 19.44
C GLY A 188 2.73 -12.28 19.67
N GLU A 189 1.46 -12.38 20.06
CA GLU A 189 0.70 -13.58 20.55
C GLU A 189 0.85 -14.91 19.74
N ALA A 190 1.37 -14.91 18.51
CA ALA A 190 1.41 -16.07 17.62
C ALA A 190 2.55 -17.10 17.86
N TRP A 191 3.34 -16.97 18.94
CA TRP A 191 4.52 -17.81 19.18
C TRP A 191 4.21 -19.09 19.99
N HIS A 192 3.45 -20.01 19.39
CA HIS A 192 3.08 -21.30 20.04
C HIS A 192 3.47 -22.56 19.26
N LYS A 193 4.28 -22.47 18.19
CA LYS A 193 4.74 -23.65 17.44
C LYS A 193 6.16 -24.04 17.85
N LYS A 194 6.39 -25.30 18.23
CA LYS A 194 7.73 -25.84 18.57
C LYS A 194 8.78 -25.62 17.47
N SER A 195 8.36 -25.53 16.21
CA SER A 195 9.24 -25.23 15.06
C SER A 195 9.79 -23.79 15.06
N ALA A 196 9.14 -22.86 15.77
CA ALA A 196 9.56 -21.47 15.86
C ALA A 196 10.77 -21.29 16.79
N MET A 197 10.84 -22.06 17.88
CA MET A 197 11.91 -21.96 18.89
C MET A 197 13.31 -22.21 18.32
N LYS A 198 13.46 -23.22 17.43
CA LYS A 198 14.76 -23.50 16.80
C LYS A 198 15.23 -22.33 15.94
N ARG A 199 14.32 -21.72 15.19
CA ARG A 199 14.62 -20.58 14.32
C ARG A 199 14.98 -19.33 15.13
N GLU A 200 14.28 -19.08 16.23
CA GLU A 200 14.59 -17.97 17.15
C GLU A 200 15.95 -18.16 17.81
N GLN A 201 16.25 -19.38 18.28
CA GLN A 201 17.55 -19.70 18.84
C GLN A 201 18.66 -19.50 17.80
N GLU A 202 18.45 -19.97 16.57
CA GLU A 202 19.40 -19.77 15.48
C GLU A 202 19.61 -18.28 15.16
N LYS A 203 18.52 -17.49 15.14
CA LYS A 203 18.58 -16.03 14.96
C LYS A 203 19.44 -15.40 16.05
N TYR A 204 19.18 -15.72 17.33
CA TYR A 204 19.96 -15.21 18.45
C TYR A 204 21.44 -15.57 18.37
N GLN A 205 21.76 -16.83 18.06
CA GLN A 205 23.15 -17.27 17.90
C GLN A 205 23.87 -16.55 16.75
N ARG A 206 23.17 -16.27 15.63
CA ARG A 206 23.71 -15.49 14.51
C ARG A 206 23.97 -14.05 14.93
N CYS A 207 23.10 -13.42 15.71
CA CYS A 207 23.34 -12.09 16.27
C CYS A 207 24.59 -12.07 17.15
N ARG A 208 24.67 -12.98 18.13
CA ARG A 208 25.82 -13.08 19.05
C ARG A 208 27.16 -13.27 18.33
N LYS A 209 27.20 -14.15 17.32
CA LYS A 209 28.41 -14.39 16.51
C LYS A 209 28.88 -13.15 15.73
N ASN A 210 28.00 -12.17 15.50
CA ASN A 210 28.31 -10.92 14.82
C ASN A 210 28.37 -9.74 15.82
N GLY A 211 28.50 -10.01 17.12
CA GLY A 211 28.60 -8.99 18.17
C GLY A 211 27.32 -8.19 18.41
N ILE A 212 26.17 -8.65 17.89
CA ILE A 212 24.90 -7.94 17.99
C ILE A 212 24.20 -8.34 19.27
N LYS A 213 23.87 -7.37 20.13
CA LYS A 213 23.04 -7.61 21.31
C LYS A 213 21.56 -7.57 20.94
N LEU A 214 20.81 -8.59 21.34
CA LEU A 214 19.41 -8.77 20.98
C LEU A 214 18.48 -8.43 22.14
N PHE A 215 17.64 -7.41 21.94
CA PHE A 215 16.50 -7.08 22.77
C PHE A 215 15.28 -7.81 22.23
N ARG A 216 14.45 -8.33 23.13
CA ARG A 216 13.23 -9.04 22.76
C ARG A 216 12.06 -8.59 23.62
N LEU A 217 11.04 -8.06 22.96
CA LEU A 217 9.80 -7.59 23.58
C LEU A 217 8.74 -8.64 23.29
N ARG A 218 8.17 -9.25 24.31
CA ARG A 218 7.21 -10.35 24.11
C ARG A 218 6.10 -10.36 25.14
N GLU A 219 5.00 -11.02 24.80
CA GLU A 219 4.00 -11.34 25.82
C GLU A 219 4.53 -12.38 26.81
N LYS A 220 4.05 -12.30 28.06
CA LYS A 220 4.42 -13.19 29.16
C LYS A 220 4.18 -14.66 28.76
N MET A 221 5.25 -15.47 28.74
CA MET A 221 5.16 -16.90 28.42
C MET A 221 4.83 -17.76 29.65
N PRO A 222 4.29 -18.98 29.46
CA PRO A 222 4.57 -20.08 30.39
C PRO A 222 6.08 -20.40 30.41
N GLU A 223 6.58 -20.89 31.55
CA GLU A 223 8.00 -21.15 31.76
C GLU A 223 8.53 -22.30 30.88
N LEU A 224 9.07 -21.97 29.70
CA LEU A 224 9.87 -22.90 28.89
C LEU A 224 11.03 -22.13 28.21
N GLY A 225 12.20 -22.15 28.83
CA GLY A 225 13.51 -21.88 28.20
C GLY A 225 13.87 -20.40 27.93
N ARG A 226 14.35 -19.69 28.96
CA ARG A 226 14.88 -18.32 28.84
C ARG A 226 16.31 -18.27 28.26
N TYR A 227 16.55 -18.44 26.95
CA TYR A 227 17.91 -18.25 26.39
C TYR A 227 18.03 -17.72 24.93
N ASN A 228 17.10 -16.88 24.46
CA ASN A 228 17.10 -16.39 23.07
C ASN A 228 17.22 -14.85 22.89
N ALA A 229 17.68 -14.13 23.92
CA ALA A 229 17.94 -12.69 23.88
C ALA A 229 18.96 -12.30 24.95
N ASP A 230 19.65 -11.17 24.76
CA ASP A 230 20.50 -10.56 25.79
C ASP A 230 19.66 -9.76 26.79
N TYR A 231 18.58 -9.13 26.31
CA TYR A 231 17.62 -8.40 27.15
C TYR A 231 16.19 -8.82 26.80
N LEU A 232 15.46 -9.27 27.82
CA LEU A 232 14.09 -9.75 27.67
C LEU A 232 13.12 -8.83 28.41
N PHE A 233 12.16 -8.28 27.67
CA PHE A 233 11.08 -7.44 28.21
C PHE A 233 9.76 -8.16 28.01
N THR A 234 9.05 -8.41 29.10
CA THR A 234 7.76 -9.10 29.09
C THR A 234 6.63 -8.21 29.60
N SER A 235 5.45 -8.35 29.01
CA SER A 235 4.22 -7.75 29.53
C SER A 235 3.03 -8.64 29.22
N GLU A 236 1.96 -8.53 30.01
CA GLU A 236 0.67 -9.12 29.64
C GLU A 236 0.00 -8.19 28.63
N LYS A 237 -0.61 -8.75 27.57
CA LYS A 237 -1.28 -7.99 26.50
C LYS A 237 -0.39 -6.85 25.97
N LEU A 238 0.76 -7.20 25.42
CA LEU A 238 1.76 -6.25 24.94
C LEU A 238 1.22 -5.37 23.80
N TYR A 239 0.19 -5.85 23.10
CA TYR A 239 -0.52 -5.07 22.07
C TYR A 239 -1.32 -3.88 22.64
N GLU A 240 -1.61 -3.84 23.96
CA GLU A 240 -2.30 -2.71 24.58
C GLU A 240 -1.36 -1.51 24.72
N ALA A 241 -1.82 -0.33 24.28
CA ALA A 241 -1.01 0.89 24.25
C ALA A 241 -0.30 1.18 25.58
N ARG A 242 -1.03 1.14 26.71
CA ARG A 242 -0.47 1.41 28.05
C ARG A 242 0.65 0.44 28.45
N ASN A 243 0.53 -0.84 28.08
CA ASN A 243 1.52 -1.86 28.41
C ASN A 243 2.76 -1.70 27.51
N LEU A 244 2.54 -1.44 26.23
CA LEU A 244 3.61 -1.13 25.29
C LEU A 244 4.38 0.13 25.69
N GLU A 245 3.70 1.20 26.12
CA GLU A 245 4.34 2.43 26.61
C GLU A 245 5.31 2.17 27.76
N LYS A 246 4.90 1.36 28.74
CA LYS A 246 5.76 0.96 29.87
C LYS A 246 6.95 0.13 29.41
N VAL A 247 6.74 -0.82 28.51
CA VAL A 247 7.84 -1.65 27.96
C VAL A 247 8.82 -0.79 27.17
N LEU A 248 8.33 0.11 26.32
CA LEU A 248 9.15 1.02 25.54
C LEU A 248 9.98 1.95 26.43
N ALA A 249 9.40 2.48 27.51
CA ALA A 249 10.15 3.30 28.46
C ALA A 249 11.35 2.52 29.02
N ASN A 250 11.14 1.26 29.43
CA ASN A 250 12.23 0.41 29.94
C ASN A 250 13.26 0.05 28.87
N VAL A 251 12.82 -0.18 27.62
CA VAL A 251 13.72 -0.44 26.48
C VAL A 251 14.58 0.79 26.21
N LEU A 252 14.00 1.98 26.11
CA LEU A 252 14.74 3.23 25.84
C LEU A 252 15.70 3.58 26.98
N ILE A 253 15.29 3.37 28.24
CA ILE A 253 16.19 3.50 29.40
C ILE A 253 17.38 2.55 29.25
N ARG A 254 17.14 1.31 28.85
CA ARG A 254 18.22 0.32 28.71
C ARG A 254 19.13 0.61 27.52
N LEU A 255 18.59 1.12 26.42
CA LEU A 255 19.35 1.54 25.25
C LEU A 255 20.23 2.76 25.52
N ASP A 256 19.80 3.67 26.40
CA ASP A 256 20.52 4.90 26.75
C ASP A 256 21.31 4.81 28.08
N PHE A 257 21.51 3.59 28.60
CA PHE A 257 22.04 3.36 29.95
C PHE A 257 23.34 4.11 30.26
N LEU A 258 24.19 4.37 29.26
CA LEU A 258 25.46 5.07 29.42
C LEU A 258 25.32 6.60 29.57
N ASN A 259 24.17 7.18 29.20
CA ASN A 259 23.93 8.63 29.23
C ASN A 259 22.90 9.05 30.29
N LEU A 260 22.40 8.11 31.10
CA LEU A 260 21.31 8.36 32.05
C LEU A 260 21.80 8.85 33.41
N SER A 261 21.37 10.06 33.80
CA SER A 261 21.60 10.58 35.16
C SER A 261 20.42 10.37 36.12
N LEU A 262 19.21 10.01 35.65
CA LEU A 262 17.98 10.08 36.47
C LEU A 262 16.94 8.95 36.29
N GLY A 263 17.25 7.84 35.60
CA GLY A 263 16.37 6.67 35.52
C GLY A 263 14.99 6.89 34.85
N ARG A 264 14.80 8.01 34.15
CA ARG A 264 13.60 8.31 33.34
C ARG A 264 13.87 7.98 31.87
N SER A 265 12.83 7.68 31.10
CA SER A 265 12.97 7.50 29.65
C SER A 265 13.53 8.78 29.01
N PRO A 266 14.56 8.69 28.15
CA PRO A 266 15.11 9.86 27.45
C PRO A 266 14.13 10.44 26.42
N VAL A 267 13.08 9.68 26.07
CA VAL A 267 12.06 10.05 25.11
C VAL A 267 10.70 10.06 25.79
N ASP A 268 9.91 11.10 25.53
CA ASP A 268 8.50 11.18 25.92
C ASP A 268 7.64 10.26 25.04
N ILE A 269 7.03 9.25 25.67
CA ILE A 269 6.25 8.21 25.02
C ILE A 269 4.75 8.45 25.27
N ASN A 270 3.99 8.63 24.19
CA ASN A 270 2.53 8.68 24.22
C ASN A 270 1.96 8.13 22.91
N ILE A 271 1.55 6.86 22.92
CA ILE A 271 1.15 6.12 21.72
C ILE A 271 -0.12 6.70 21.09
N GLU A 272 -1.09 7.14 21.89
CA GLU A 272 -2.34 7.67 21.33
C GLU A 272 -2.11 9.02 20.65
N ARG A 273 -1.30 9.89 21.26
CA ARG A 273 -0.90 11.19 20.66
C ARG A 273 -0.12 10.98 19.36
N ASP A 274 0.84 10.06 19.37
CA ASP A 274 1.78 9.84 18.27
C ASP A 274 1.26 8.82 17.24
N ARG A 275 0.02 8.34 17.40
CA ARG A 275 -0.57 7.25 16.63
C ARG A 275 -0.49 7.44 15.12
N PHE A 276 -0.78 8.66 14.66
CA PHE A 276 -0.78 9.00 13.23
C PHE A 276 0.65 9.04 12.65
N GLU A 277 1.63 9.49 13.44
CA GLU A 277 3.05 9.52 13.07
C GLU A 277 3.64 8.11 13.03
N ILE A 278 3.34 7.29 14.04
CA ILE A 278 3.76 5.89 14.11
C ILE A 278 3.35 5.13 12.85
N GLN A 279 2.12 5.37 12.38
CA GLN A 279 1.54 4.66 11.24
C GLN A 279 2.12 5.08 9.90
N GLN A 280 2.92 6.15 9.83
CA GLN A 280 3.65 6.53 8.63
C GLN A 280 4.70 5.48 8.24
N TYR A 281 5.13 4.65 9.19
CA TYR A 281 6.04 3.54 8.93
C TYR A 281 5.34 2.28 8.40
N ARG A 282 4.05 2.34 8.08
CA ARG A 282 3.36 1.25 7.38
C ARG A 282 3.92 1.04 5.98
N THR A 283 3.95 -0.22 5.59
CA THR A 283 4.15 -0.61 4.19
C THR A 283 2.99 -0.11 3.34
N ILE A 284 3.28 0.63 2.27
CA ILE A 284 2.29 1.17 1.32
C ILE A 284 1.88 0.07 0.34
N TYR A 285 0.58 -0.09 0.10
CA TYR A 285 0.05 -1.00 -0.91
C TYR A 285 0.22 -0.42 -2.32
N LYS A 286 0.57 -1.27 -3.28
CA LYS A 286 0.79 -0.85 -4.68
C LYS A 286 -0.45 -1.02 -5.57
N SER A 287 -1.36 -1.89 -5.18
CA SER A 287 -2.63 -2.16 -5.85
C SER A 287 -3.68 -2.49 -4.80
N ASP A 288 -4.93 -2.49 -5.23
CA ASP A 288 -6.08 -2.84 -4.40
C ASP A 288 -6.27 -1.90 -3.21
N THR A 289 -5.75 -0.67 -3.34
CA THR A 289 -5.83 0.36 -2.31
C THR A 289 -7.26 0.90 -2.19
N LEU A 290 -7.55 1.58 -1.08
CA LEU A 290 -8.82 2.29 -0.88
C LEU A 290 -9.04 3.32 -1.98
N ALA A 291 -8.00 4.08 -2.34
CA ALA A 291 -8.05 5.09 -3.41
C ALA A 291 -8.45 4.48 -4.75
N GLU A 292 -7.86 3.33 -5.09
CA GLU A 292 -8.07 2.66 -6.37
C GLU A 292 -9.45 1.98 -6.45
N LYS A 293 -9.81 1.19 -5.42
CA LYS A 293 -11.03 0.37 -5.44
C LYS A 293 -12.29 1.16 -5.05
N PHE A 294 -12.15 2.19 -4.21
CA PHE A 294 -13.27 2.99 -3.71
C PHE A 294 -12.99 4.50 -3.81
N PRO A 295 -12.78 5.05 -5.02
CA PRO A 295 -12.38 6.45 -5.20
C PRO A 295 -13.39 7.46 -4.64
N ARG A 296 -14.68 7.12 -4.62
CA ARG A 296 -15.72 7.98 -4.01
C ARG A 296 -15.57 8.05 -2.49
N VAL A 297 -15.31 6.92 -1.84
CA VAL A 297 -15.09 6.86 -0.39
C VAL A 297 -13.77 7.54 -0.03
N ALA A 298 -12.72 7.34 -0.83
CA ALA A 298 -11.42 7.99 -0.64
C ALA A 298 -11.50 9.53 -0.67
N ARG A 299 -12.41 10.12 -1.46
CA ARG A 299 -12.65 11.58 -1.46
C ARG A 299 -13.22 12.12 -0.15
N GLU A 300 -13.83 11.27 0.66
CA GLU A 300 -14.34 11.64 1.98
C GLU A 300 -13.24 11.60 3.06
N TRP A 301 -12.01 11.26 2.69
CA TRP A 301 -10.87 11.29 3.60
C TRP A 301 -10.67 12.70 4.14
N HIS A 302 -10.55 12.84 5.45
CA HIS A 302 -10.43 14.15 6.05
C HIS A 302 -9.09 14.82 5.63
N PRO A 303 -9.09 16.07 5.11
CA PRO A 303 -7.91 16.69 4.49
C PRO A 303 -6.74 16.98 5.45
N ARG A 304 -7.02 17.18 6.74
CA ARG A 304 -6.00 17.57 7.75
C ARG A 304 -5.79 16.58 8.90
N LYS A 305 -6.86 16.05 9.49
CA LYS A 305 -6.81 15.24 10.72
C LYS A 305 -6.13 13.87 10.60
N ASN A 306 -5.91 13.38 9.38
CA ASN A 306 -5.17 12.13 9.14
C ASN A 306 -3.65 12.33 8.99
N LYS A 307 -3.15 13.57 9.16
CA LYS A 307 -1.72 13.93 9.02
C LYS A 307 -1.16 13.43 7.67
N LYS A 308 -0.10 12.61 7.67
CA LYS A 308 0.49 12.05 6.45
C LYS A 308 -0.14 10.73 5.98
N LEU A 309 -1.20 10.26 6.64
CA LEU A 309 -1.88 9.04 6.21
C LEU A 309 -2.73 9.33 4.99
N THR A 310 -2.56 8.53 3.94
CA THR A 310 -3.30 8.67 2.70
C THR A 310 -4.14 7.43 2.41
N PRO A 311 -5.24 7.55 1.64
CA PRO A 311 -6.04 6.40 1.23
C PRO A 311 -5.26 5.28 0.52
N GLU A 312 -4.17 5.61 -0.17
CA GLU A 312 -3.30 4.65 -0.87
C GLU A 312 -2.55 3.71 0.09
N MET A 313 -2.42 4.11 1.36
CA MET A 313 -1.76 3.30 2.40
C MET A 313 -2.63 2.16 2.94
N TYR A 314 -3.90 2.08 2.53
CA TYR A 314 -4.87 1.17 3.14
C TYR A 314 -5.61 0.32 2.11
N LEU A 315 -5.89 -0.93 2.46
CA LEU A 315 -6.84 -1.78 1.74
C LEU A 315 -8.29 -1.44 2.14
N PRO A 316 -9.27 -1.61 1.25
CA PRO A 316 -10.68 -1.32 1.51
C PRO A 316 -11.28 -1.97 2.75
N GLY A 317 -10.84 -3.18 3.11
CA GLY A 317 -11.36 -3.93 4.26
C GLY A 317 -10.70 -3.58 5.60
N SER A 318 -9.82 -2.57 5.66
CA SER A 318 -9.04 -2.31 6.87
C SER A 318 -9.89 -1.87 8.06
N ASP A 319 -9.68 -2.49 9.23
CA ASP A 319 -10.32 -2.06 10.48
C ASP A 319 -9.73 -0.77 11.08
N HIS A 320 -8.78 -0.16 10.38
CA HIS A 320 -8.14 1.06 10.79
C HIS A 320 -9.12 2.24 10.82
N LYS A 321 -9.19 2.93 11.96
CA LYS A 321 -10.03 4.12 12.16
C LYS A 321 -9.30 5.38 11.72
N VAL A 322 -9.92 6.10 10.80
CA VAL A 322 -9.45 7.39 10.28
C VAL A 322 -10.55 8.43 10.39
N TRP A 323 -10.18 9.70 10.24
CA TRP A 323 -11.12 10.80 10.16
C TRP A 323 -11.70 10.90 8.75
N TRP A 324 -13.02 11.07 8.69
CA TRP A 324 -13.81 11.28 7.48
C TRP A 324 -14.48 12.66 7.56
N LEU A 325 -14.63 13.30 6.41
CA LEU A 325 -15.39 14.52 6.23
C LEU A 325 -16.62 14.20 5.37
N CYS A 326 -17.81 14.31 5.97
CA CYS A 326 -19.04 14.02 5.25
C CYS A 326 -19.28 15.04 4.13
N PRO A 327 -19.42 14.63 2.85
CA PRO A 327 -19.63 15.57 1.75
C PRO A 327 -21.01 16.26 1.82
N THR A 328 -21.99 15.63 2.48
CA THR A 328 -23.37 16.15 2.57
C THR A 328 -23.54 17.20 3.66
N CYS A 329 -23.10 16.90 4.89
CA CYS A 329 -23.37 17.75 6.05
C CYS A 329 -22.12 18.35 6.69
N GLN A 330 -20.94 18.16 6.08
CA GLN A 330 -19.63 18.62 6.56
C GLN A 330 -19.26 18.12 7.95
N ASN A 331 -19.97 17.13 8.49
CA ASN A 331 -19.66 16.54 9.77
C ASN A 331 -18.34 15.76 9.69
N GLU A 332 -17.46 16.03 10.63
CA GLU A 332 -16.21 15.31 10.82
C GLU A 332 -16.44 14.15 11.78
N TYR A 333 -16.01 12.94 11.42
CA TYR A 333 -16.23 11.76 12.27
C TYR A 333 -15.16 10.70 12.06
N GLN A 334 -14.95 9.86 13.07
CA GLN A 334 -14.07 8.71 12.97
C GLN A 334 -14.87 7.44 12.66
N SER A 335 -14.36 6.62 11.76
CA SER A 335 -14.87 5.27 11.47
C SER A 335 -13.79 4.41 10.84
N SER A 336 -13.94 3.09 10.89
CA SER A 336 -12.99 2.20 10.19
C SER A 336 -13.18 2.25 8.69
N ILE A 337 -12.07 2.08 7.95
CA ILE A 337 -12.08 2.05 6.48
C ILE A 337 -13.01 0.94 5.97
N GLY A 338 -12.94 -0.26 6.56
CA GLY A 338 -13.81 -1.40 6.25
C GLY A 338 -15.29 -1.10 6.47
N HIS A 339 -15.67 -0.36 7.52
CA HIS A 339 -17.06 0.05 7.70
C HIS A 339 -17.52 1.02 6.61
N ARG A 340 -16.66 1.97 6.25
CA ARG A 340 -16.96 2.95 5.21
C ARG A 340 -17.13 2.31 3.83
N THR A 341 -16.27 1.39 3.47
CA THR A 341 -16.33 0.69 2.18
C THR A 341 -17.53 -0.27 2.09
N ARG A 342 -17.98 -0.83 3.22
CA ARG A 342 -19.22 -1.62 3.33
C ARG A 342 -20.51 -0.78 3.27
N GLY A 343 -20.42 0.54 3.14
CA GLY A 343 -21.57 1.43 2.93
C GLY A 343 -22.08 2.12 4.19
N THR A 344 -21.40 2.01 5.33
CA THR A 344 -21.73 2.85 6.50
C THR A 344 -21.39 4.31 6.18
N GLY A 345 -22.39 5.20 6.28
CA GLY A 345 -22.25 6.63 6.00
C GLY A 345 -21.93 7.48 7.23
N CYS A 346 -22.18 8.79 7.10
CA CYS A 346 -22.02 9.73 8.20
C CYS A 346 -23.07 9.47 9.30
N PRO A 347 -22.66 9.35 10.58
CA PRO A 347 -23.58 9.09 11.69
C PRO A 347 -24.60 10.22 11.87
N LYS A 348 -24.20 11.48 11.65
CA LYS A 348 -25.11 12.63 11.73
C LYS A 348 -26.23 12.54 10.69
N CYS A 349 -25.89 12.26 9.43
CA CYS A 349 -26.87 12.06 8.37
C CYS A 349 -27.78 10.86 8.62
N ALA A 350 -27.24 9.76 9.18
CA ALA A 350 -28.04 8.60 9.53
C ALA A 350 -29.08 8.93 10.61
N VAL A 351 -28.69 9.68 11.64
CA VAL A 351 -29.61 10.17 12.69
C VAL A 351 -30.65 11.10 12.09
N GLU A 352 -30.25 12.07 11.26
CA GLU A 352 -31.17 13.01 10.59
C GLU A 352 -32.21 12.27 9.74
N LYS A 353 -31.78 11.27 8.95
CA LYS A 353 -32.67 10.44 8.14
C LYS A 353 -33.68 9.68 8.99
N VAL A 354 -33.24 9.05 10.08
CA VAL A 354 -34.15 8.36 11.02
C VAL A 354 -35.12 9.33 11.70
N THR A 355 -34.64 10.51 12.11
CA THR A 355 -35.48 11.54 12.73
C THR A 355 -36.53 12.08 11.76
N GLN A 356 -36.19 12.26 10.47
CA GLN A 356 -37.16 12.66 9.44
C GLN A 356 -38.22 11.58 9.20
N VAL A 357 -37.82 10.31 9.05
CA VAL A 357 -38.75 9.18 8.86
C VAL A 357 -39.69 8.99 10.06
N LYS A 358 -39.26 9.34 11.27
CA LYS A 358 -40.12 9.25 12.47
C LYS A 358 -41.14 10.40 12.60
N ARG A 359 -41.11 11.42 11.75
CA ARG A 359 -42.12 12.50 11.76
C ARG A 359 -43.42 11.98 11.13
N LYS A 360 -44.28 11.38 11.96
CA LYS A 360 -45.65 11.04 11.55
C LYS A 360 -46.53 12.27 11.63
N ALA A 361 -47.04 12.71 10.49
CA ALA A 361 -48.00 13.80 10.43
C ALA A 361 -49.27 13.45 11.23
N VAL A 362 -49.90 14.46 11.82
CA VAL A 362 -51.13 14.31 12.60
C VAL A 362 -52.18 15.32 12.18
N ASN A 363 -53.41 14.85 12.06
CA ASN A 363 -54.60 15.67 11.84
C ASN A 363 -55.21 16.06 13.18
N MET A 364 -55.54 17.34 13.31
CA MET A 364 -56.41 17.89 14.34
C MET A 364 -57.84 17.89 13.81
N LEU A 365 -58.75 17.26 14.54
CA LEU A 365 -60.12 17.01 14.11
C LEU A 365 -61.10 17.70 15.07
N ASP A 366 -62.16 18.25 14.50
CA ASP A 366 -63.27 18.80 15.26
C ASP A 366 -63.98 17.67 16.04
N PRO A 367 -64.18 17.80 17.36
CA PRO A 367 -64.81 16.73 18.15
C PRO A 367 -66.29 16.49 17.87
N MET A 368 -67.00 17.45 17.27
CA MET A 368 -68.43 17.39 16.97
C MET A 368 -68.68 16.91 15.55
N THR A 369 -67.93 17.43 14.57
CA THR A 369 -68.13 17.08 13.15
C THR A 369 -67.21 15.95 12.69
N GLY A 370 -66.07 15.75 13.35
CA GLY A 370 -65.04 14.80 12.92
C GLY A 370 -64.24 15.25 11.70
N GLU A 371 -64.45 16.49 11.22
CA GLU A 371 -63.73 17.06 10.08
C GLU A 371 -62.31 17.48 10.47
N THR A 372 -61.38 17.45 9.51
CA THR A 372 -60.00 17.87 9.74
C THR A 372 -59.94 19.39 9.76
N ILE A 373 -59.54 19.95 10.91
CA ILE A 373 -59.32 21.39 11.10
C ILE A 373 -57.94 21.78 10.57
N ASP A 374 -56.90 21.00 10.89
CA ASP A 374 -55.51 21.28 10.47
C ASP A 374 -54.66 20.01 10.43
N THR A 375 -53.54 20.05 9.71
CA THR A 375 -52.57 18.95 9.58
C THR A 375 -51.17 19.43 9.92
N PHE A 376 -50.54 18.77 10.88
CA PHE A 376 -49.20 19.09 11.35
C PHE A 376 -48.19 18.05 10.88
N ILE A 377 -46.97 18.48 10.59
CA ILE A 377 -45.88 17.59 10.14
C ILE A 377 -45.44 16.59 11.22
N SER A 378 -45.79 16.81 12.49
CA SER A 378 -45.54 15.87 13.60
C SER A 378 -46.34 16.26 14.86
N ILE A 379 -46.45 15.32 15.81
CA ILE A 379 -46.98 15.62 17.16
C ILE A 379 -46.21 16.76 17.84
N SER A 380 -44.88 16.81 17.72
CA SER A 380 -44.07 17.88 18.32
C SER A 380 -44.35 19.25 17.69
N ASP A 381 -44.65 19.30 16.39
CA ASP A 381 -45.04 20.54 15.72
C ASP A 381 -46.43 21.01 16.18
N ALA A 382 -47.39 20.09 16.24
CA ALA A 382 -48.74 20.34 16.77
C ALA A 382 -48.70 20.84 18.22
N ALA A 383 -47.95 20.15 19.08
CA ALA A 383 -47.78 20.50 20.48
C ALA A 383 -47.27 21.93 20.67
N ARG A 384 -46.24 22.30 19.90
CA ARG A 384 -45.64 23.64 19.94
C ARG A 384 -46.59 24.72 19.44
N LYS A 385 -47.25 24.51 18.29
CA LYS A 385 -48.14 25.50 17.67
C LYS A 385 -49.43 25.71 18.46
N MET A 386 -49.97 24.65 19.03
CA MET A 386 -51.24 24.69 19.77
C MET A 386 -51.06 24.91 21.27
N GLY A 387 -49.82 24.89 21.79
CA GLY A 387 -49.57 24.97 23.23
C GLY A 387 -50.08 23.74 24.02
N ILE A 388 -50.15 22.57 23.38
CA ILE A 388 -50.70 21.34 23.98
C ILE A 388 -49.56 20.37 24.28
N ASN A 389 -49.62 19.67 25.42
CA ASN A 389 -48.61 18.66 25.76
C ASN A 389 -48.57 17.52 24.71
N SER A 390 -47.38 17.24 24.16
CA SER A 390 -47.17 16.24 23.11
C SER A 390 -47.58 14.82 23.52
N SER A 391 -47.43 14.46 24.80
CA SER A 391 -47.85 13.16 25.31
C SER A 391 -49.38 13.02 25.29
N ASN A 392 -50.11 14.10 25.56
CA ASN A 392 -51.57 14.09 25.49
C ASN A 392 -52.06 13.89 24.05
N ILE A 393 -51.46 14.60 23.08
CA ILE A 393 -51.76 14.39 21.65
C ILE A 393 -51.47 12.94 21.27
N SER A 394 -50.31 12.39 21.67
CA SER A 394 -49.96 11.00 21.38
C SER A 394 -50.93 9.98 21.98
N MET A 395 -51.44 10.21 23.19
CA MET A 395 -52.41 9.32 23.82
C MET A 395 -53.76 9.34 23.09
N VAL A 396 -54.17 10.49 22.55
CA VAL A 396 -55.38 10.59 21.72
C VAL A 396 -55.22 9.82 20.42
N CYS A 397 -54.08 9.98 19.72
CA CYS A 397 -53.81 9.21 18.51
C CYS A 397 -53.78 7.68 18.74
N LYS A 398 -53.48 7.24 19.97
CA LYS A 398 -53.47 5.82 20.38
C LYS A 398 -54.83 5.33 20.91
N GLY A 399 -55.86 6.18 20.95
CA GLY A 399 -57.17 5.86 21.51
C GLY A 399 -57.19 5.74 23.05
N GLN A 400 -56.11 6.13 23.73
CA GLN A 400 -55.99 6.05 25.19
C GLN A 400 -56.63 7.24 25.90
N ARG A 401 -56.89 8.33 25.16
CA ARG A 401 -57.62 9.52 25.62
C ARG A 401 -58.58 9.98 24.54
N PRO A 402 -59.74 10.55 24.91
CA PRO A 402 -60.71 10.99 23.90
C PRO A 402 -60.27 12.27 23.20
N LYS A 403 -59.66 13.23 23.91
CA LYS A 403 -59.29 14.56 23.39
C LYS A 403 -58.02 15.13 24.06
N ALA A 404 -57.35 16.06 23.38
CA ALA A 404 -56.24 16.85 23.92
C ALA A 404 -56.34 18.30 23.42
N GLY A 405 -56.32 19.26 24.35
CA GLY A 405 -56.52 20.68 24.05
C GLY A 405 -57.89 21.00 23.44
N GLY A 406 -58.90 20.15 23.69
CA GLY A 406 -60.24 20.29 23.11
C GLY A 406 -60.47 19.47 21.83
N TYR A 407 -59.42 19.00 21.15
CA TYR A 407 -59.51 18.39 19.81
C TYR A 407 -59.31 16.86 19.81
N ILE A 408 -59.77 16.19 18.75
CA ILE A 408 -59.43 14.80 18.44
C ILE A 408 -58.18 14.79 17.56
N TRP A 409 -57.28 13.82 17.76
CA TRP A 409 -56.00 13.74 17.05
C TRP A 409 -55.84 12.37 16.40
N ARG A 410 -55.48 12.33 15.11
CA ARG A 410 -55.20 11.08 14.39
C ARG A 410 -53.92 11.19 13.57
N TYR A 411 -53.17 10.09 13.47
CA TYR A 411 -52.07 10.03 12.49
C TYR A 411 -52.63 10.10 11.07
N VAL A 412 -51.97 10.87 10.22
CA VAL A 412 -52.24 10.87 8.77
C VAL A 412 -51.89 9.47 8.26
N LYS A 413 -52.80 8.85 7.50
CA LYS A 413 -52.53 7.57 6.84
C LYS A 413 -51.58 7.84 5.67
N GLU A 414 -50.43 7.18 5.65
CA GLU A 414 -49.55 7.16 4.49
C GLU A 414 -50.25 6.33 3.39
N THR A 415 -50.56 6.95 2.25
CA THR A 415 -51.03 6.27 1.03
C THR A 415 -49.89 5.61 0.28
#